data_AF-A0A430DGU9-F1
#
_entry.id   AF-A0A430DGU9-F1
#
_cell.length_a   1.000
_cell.length_b   1.000
_cell.length_c   1.000
_cell.angle_alpha   90.00
_cell.angle_beta   90.00
_cell.angle_gamma   90.00
#
_symmetry.space_group_name_H-M   'P 1'
#
loop_
_entity.id
_entity.type
_entity.pdbx_description
1 polymer ?
#
loop_
_entity_poly.entity_id
_entity_poly.type
_entity_poly.pdbx_seq_one_letter_code
_entity_poly.pdbx_strand_id
1 'polypeptide(L)'
;MTAADAALQVREAAGRRARDEAQMLDRLVESLRLASFRTYLSATIVSMSSLVPDVLAMGDTDVPSALQRLRPGHIWPSITSREHEYGQTGPKSNRMVRVGPGRARRPAMLVGDAIIAEGVLGPWIEARVCGGSFDVVLRVDGFQLSTQDGFGYVRCPAELPSIVIEACAGRPLADVVDHPLLRAHDFVIKDAANLGGGSSFSFDVGRLPVELPWRE
;
A
#
# COMPACT_ATOMS: atom_id res chain seq x y z
N MET A 1 54.47 7.05 -29.45
CA MET A 1 53.43 6.25 -28.79
C MET A 1 53.98 4.84 -28.64
N THR A 2 54.18 4.38 -27.41
CA THR A 2 54.83 3.08 -27.15
C THR A 2 53.82 1.94 -27.21
N ALA A 3 54.28 0.71 -27.43
CA ALA A 3 53.41 -0.48 -27.40
C ALA A 3 52.68 -0.65 -26.04
N ALA A 4 53.29 -0.16 -24.96
CA ALA A 4 52.69 -0.13 -23.63
C ALA A 4 51.52 0.87 -23.54
N ASP A 5 51.63 2.04 -24.18
CA ASP A 5 50.55 3.04 -24.24
C ASP A 5 49.34 2.51 -25.02
N ALA A 6 49.59 1.77 -26.11
CA ALA A 6 48.54 1.13 -26.90
C ALA A 6 47.82 0.03 -26.11
N ALA A 7 48.55 -0.81 -25.36
CA ALA A 7 47.96 -1.83 -24.51
C ALA A 7 47.11 -1.25 -23.36
N LEU A 8 47.57 -0.13 -22.77
CA LEU A 8 46.81 0.60 -21.74
C LEU A 8 45.51 1.18 -22.30
N GLN A 9 45.57 1.82 -23.48
CA GLN A 9 44.38 2.37 -24.16
C GLN A 9 43.36 1.27 -24.51
N VAL A 10 43.82 0.11 -24.99
CA VAL A 10 42.94 -1.04 -25.27
C VAL A 10 42.27 -1.56 -24.00
N ARG A 11 43.01 -1.67 -22.89
CA ARG A 11 42.47 -2.10 -21.60
C ARG A 11 41.45 -1.11 -21.04
N GLU A 12 41.72 0.20 -21.14
CA GLU A 12 40.78 1.23 -20.73
C GLU A 12 39.51 1.24 -21.58
N ALA A 13 39.64 1.08 -22.91
CA ALA A 13 38.50 1.01 -23.81
C ALA A 13 37.63 -0.21 -23.53
N ALA A 14 38.24 -1.38 -23.29
CA ALA A 14 37.53 -2.59 -22.88
C ALA A 14 36.82 -2.41 -21.52
N GLY A 15 37.49 -1.78 -20.55
CA GLY A 15 36.92 -1.51 -19.23
C GLY A 15 35.78 -0.48 -19.24
N ARG A 16 35.76 0.46 -20.19
CA ARG A 16 34.61 1.37 -20.39
C ARG A 16 33.42 0.61 -20.99
N ARG A 17 33.64 -0.16 -22.07
CA ARG A 17 32.60 -0.98 -22.70
C ARG A 17 31.93 -1.95 -21.72
N ALA A 18 32.72 -2.65 -20.90
CA ALA A 18 32.18 -3.57 -19.91
C ALA A 18 31.27 -2.88 -18.86
N ARG A 19 31.60 -1.64 -18.46
CA ARG A 19 30.76 -0.85 -17.54
C ARG A 19 29.49 -0.36 -18.22
N ASP A 20 29.58 0.07 -19.47
CA ASP A 20 28.42 0.51 -20.25
C ASP A 20 27.46 -0.67 -20.51
N GLU A 21 27.99 -1.85 -20.84
CA GLU A 21 27.23 -3.10 -20.99
C GLU A 21 26.56 -3.51 -19.68
N ALA A 22 27.27 -3.45 -18.55
CA ALA A 22 26.70 -3.74 -17.24
C ALA A 22 25.55 -2.79 -16.89
N GLN A 23 25.74 -1.47 -17.10
CA GLN A 23 24.67 -0.48 -16.88
C GLN A 23 23.47 -0.69 -17.80
N MET A 24 23.70 -1.09 -19.05
CA MET A 24 22.62 -1.40 -20.00
C MET A 24 21.83 -2.63 -19.54
N LEU A 25 22.52 -3.69 -19.10
CA LEU A 25 21.89 -4.89 -18.56
C LEU A 25 21.08 -4.59 -17.30
N ASP A 26 21.62 -3.79 -16.38
CA ASP A 26 20.93 -3.40 -15.15
C ASP A 26 19.62 -2.65 -15.46
N ARG A 27 19.65 -1.68 -16.38
CA ARG A 27 18.46 -0.95 -16.82
C ARG A 27 17.43 -1.85 -17.49
N LEU A 28 17.89 -2.81 -18.31
CA LEU A 28 17.01 -3.78 -18.96
C LEU A 28 16.31 -4.67 -17.93
N VAL A 29 17.07 -5.22 -16.97
CA VAL A 29 16.53 -6.05 -15.88
C VAL A 29 15.53 -5.25 -15.02
N GLU A 30 15.84 -4.00 -14.70
CA GLU A 30 14.95 -3.12 -13.95
C GLU A 30 13.65 -2.85 -14.72
N SER A 31 13.73 -2.59 -16.02
CA SER A 31 12.54 -2.38 -16.86
C SER A 31 11.65 -3.62 -16.94
N LEU A 32 12.24 -4.81 -17.09
CA LEU A 32 11.51 -6.08 -17.14
C LEU A 32 10.84 -6.39 -15.79
N ARG A 33 11.54 -6.12 -14.67
CA ARG A 33 10.98 -6.27 -13.33
C ARG A 33 9.78 -5.35 -13.11
N LEU A 34 9.90 -4.09 -13.49
CA LEU A 34 8.81 -3.12 -13.37
C LEU A 34 7.61 -3.50 -14.24
N ALA A 35 7.85 -3.92 -15.49
CA ALA A 35 6.79 -4.39 -16.38
C ALA A 35 6.07 -5.62 -15.80
N SER A 36 6.83 -6.63 -15.35
CA SER A 36 6.28 -7.82 -14.70
C SER A 36 5.46 -7.49 -13.45
N PHE A 37 5.95 -6.57 -12.63
CA PHE A 37 5.23 -6.08 -11.46
C PHE A 37 3.92 -5.39 -11.83
N ARG A 38 3.93 -4.50 -12.83
CA ARG A 38 2.71 -3.84 -13.32
C ARG A 38 1.69 -4.82 -13.88
N THR A 39 2.12 -5.82 -14.65
CA THR A 39 1.25 -6.91 -15.11
C THR A 39 0.62 -7.67 -13.94
N TYR A 40 1.41 -7.99 -12.92
CA TYR A 40 0.90 -8.64 -11.71
C TYR A 40 -0.15 -7.79 -10.98
N LEU A 41 0.12 -6.50 -10.79
CA LEU A 41 -0.82 -5.58 -10.19
C LEU A 41 -2.10 -5.46 -11.04
N SER A 42 -1.99 -5.40 -12.37
CA SER A 42 -3.12 -5.39 -13.31
C SER A 42 -4.08 -6.58 -13.14
N ALA A 43 -3.53 -7.75 -12.82
CA ALA A 43 -4.27 -8.98 -12.60
C ALA A 43 -4.83 -9.11 -11.17
N THR A 44 -4.18 -8.47 -10.19
CA THR A 44 -4.46 -8.69 -8.77
C THR A 44 -5.37 -7.62 -8.17
N ILE A 45 -5.13 -6.35 -8.50
CA ILE A 45 -5.91 -5.23 -7.95
C ILE A 45 -7.26 -5.18 -8.66
N VAL A 46 -8.33 -5.31 -7.87
CA VAL A 46 -9.71 -5.28 -8.39
C VAL A 46 -10.54 -4.15 -7.80
N SER A 47 -10.11 -3.57 -6.68
CA SER A 47 -10.85 -2.53 -5.98
C SER A 47 -9.94 -1.64 -5.14
N MET A 48 -10.48 -0.53 -4.67
CA MET A 48 -9.88 0.35 -3.68
C MET A 48 -10.89 0.70 -2.60
N SER A 49 -10.42 1.06 -1.40
CA SER A 49 -11.29 1.62 -0.37
C SER A 49 -11.82 3.00 -0.80
N SER A 50 -13.06 3.34 -0.47
CA SER A 50 -13.70 4.59 -0.96
C SER A 50 -12.99 5.88 -0.54
N LEU A 51 -12.26 5.85 0.58
CA LEU A 51 -11.47 6.98 1.09
C LEU A 51 -10.16 7.22 0.34
N VAL A 52 -9.73 6.30 -0.52
CA VAL A 52 -8.44 6.39 -1.21
C VAL A 52 -8.33 7.67 -2.06
N PRO A 53 -9.30 8.03 -2.92
CA PRO A 53 -9.23 9.26 -3.71
C PRO A 53 -9.10 10.51 -2.84
N ASP A 54 -9.89 10.61 -1.77
CA ASP A 54 -9.92 11.78 -0.90
C ASP A 54 -8.59 11.95 -0.15
N VAL A 55 -8.01 10.85 0.35
CA VAL A 55 -6.69 10.87 1.01
C VAL A 55 -5.58 11.23 0.03
N LEU A 56 -5.60 10.71 -1.20
CA LEU A 56 -4.60 11.06 -2.21
C LEU A 56 -4.68 12.52 -2.63
N ALA A 57 -5.90 13.07 -2.73
CA ALA A 57 -6.12 14.48 -3.04
C ALA A 57 -5.50 15.41 -1.98
N MET A 58 -5.43 14.99 -0.71
CA MET A 58 -4.71 15.75 0.33
C MET A 58 -3.19 15.86 0.07
N GLY A 59 -2.63 14.93 -0.72
CA GLY A 59 -1.24 14.92 -1.15
C GLY A 59 -1.05 15.40 -2.60
N ASP A 60 -2.00 16.17 -3.13
CA ASP A 60 -2.01 16.69 -4.51
C ASP A 60 -1.73 15.61 -5.57
N THR A 61 -2.25 14.41 -5.35
CA THR A 61 -2.03 13.23 -6.20
C THR A 61 -3.36 12.55 -6.50
N ASP A 62 -3.51 11.99 -7.71
CA ASP A 62 -4.68 11.19 -8.09
C ASP A 62 -4.39 9.68 -8.03
N VAL A 63 -5.43 8.86 -8.15
CA VAL A 63 -5.31 7.39 -8.12
C VAL A 63 -4.39 6.86 -9.23
N PRO A 64 -4.52 7.24 -10.51
CA PRO A 64 -3.62 6.77 -11.56
C PRO A 64 -2.15 7.12 -11.32
N SER A 65 -1.85 8.34 -10.88
CA SER A 65 -0.47 8.77 -10.59
C SER A 65 0.10 8.03 -9.39
N ALA A 66 -0.68 7.81 -8.34
CA ALA A 66 -0.26 7.02 -7.18
C ALA A 66 0.06 5.57 -7.58
N LEU A 67 -0.79 4.94 -8.41
CA LEU A 67 -0.54 3.60 -8.93
C LEU A 67 0.77 3.53 -9.73
N GLN A 68 1.07 4.52 -10.58
CA GLN A 68 2.32 4.57 -11.34
C GLN A 68 3.58 4.66 -10.47
N ARG A 69 3.45 5.24 -9.27
CA ARG A 69 4.53 5.38 -8.29
C ARG A 69 4.79 4.10 -7.49
N LEU A 70 3.84 3.15 -7.46
CA LEU A 70 4.00 1.89 -6.74
C LEU A 70 5.31 1.20 -7.10
N ARG A 71 5.98 0.70 -6.07
CA ARG A 71 7.18 -0.12 -6.16
C ARG A 71 6.89 -1.50 -5.57
N PRO A 72 7.61 -2.55 -6.02
CA PRO A 72 7.49 -3.86 -5.41
C PRO A 72 7.87 -3.79 -3.93
N GLY A 73 7.01 -4.34 -3.06
CA GLY A 73 7.32 -4.48 -1.65
C GLY A 73 8.38 -5.56 -1.41
N HIS A 74 8.97 -5.57 -0.21
CA HIS A 74 10.06 -6.47 0.17
C HIS A 74 9.77 -7.98 0.03
N ILE A 75 8.49 -8.38 -0.11
CA ILE A 75 8.07 -9.78 -0.25
C ILE A 75 7.89 -10.23 -1.71
N TRP A 76 7.91 -9.31 -2.67
CA TRP A 76 7.76 -9.62 -4.09
C TRP A 76 9.12 -9.89 -4.74
N PRO A 77 9.28 -10.93 -5.59
CA PRO A 77 8.28 -11.90 -6.09
C PRO A 77 8.19 -13.21 -5.28
N SER A 78 8.90 -13.32 -4.15
CA SER A 78 9.06 -14.57 -3.37
C SER A 78 7.75 -15.26 -2.97
N ILE A 79 6.66 -14.49 -2.83
CA ILE A 79 5.35 -14.99 -2.38
C ILE A 79 4.41 -15.28 -3.54
N THR A 80 4.56 -14.60 -4.69
CA THR A 80 3.73 -14.87 -5.88
C THR A 80 3.93 -16.28 -6.41
N SER A 81 5.13 -16.86 -6.25
CA SER A 81 5.41 -18.24 -6.63
C SER A 81 4.67 -19.27 -5.77
N ARG A 82 4.40 -18.96 -4.47
CA ARG A 82 3.73 -19.88 -3.55
C ARG A 82 2.20 -19.77 -3.59
N GLU A 83 1.65 -18.57 -3.83
CA GLU A 83 0.21 -18.42 -4.03
C GLU A 83 -0.28 -19.08 -5.32
N HIS A 84 0.56 -19.14 -6.36
CA HIS A 84 0.23 -19.88 -7.59
C HIS A 84 0.12 -21.41 -7.35
N GLU A 85 0.84 -21.95 -6.36
CA GLU A 85 0.73 -23.35 -5.93
C GLU A 85 -0.51 -23.60 -5.05
N TYR A 86 -0.86 -22.67 -4.15
CA TYR A 86 -2.05 -22.79 -3.30
C TYR A 86 -3.37 -22.42 -4.01
N GLY A 87 -3.33 -21.58 -5.04
CA GLY A 87 -4.50 -21.07 -5.76
C GLY A 87 -5.07 -22.03 -6.81
N GLN A 88 -4.31 -23.03 -7.27
CA GLN A 88 -4.79 -23.98 -8.29
C GLN A 88 -5.57 -25.17 -7.73
N THR A 89 -5.52 -25.43 -6.42
CA THR A 89 -6.20 -26.58 -5.79
C THR A 89 -7.24 -26.21 -4.73
N GLY A 90 -7.43 -24.92 -4.44
CA GLY A 90 -8.37 -24.44 -3.41
C GLY A 90 -9.73 -24.00 -3.96
N PRO A 91 -10.88 -24.37 -3.35
CA PRO A 91 -12.18 -23.84 -3.73
C PRO A 91 -12.27 -22.32 -3.53
N LYS A 92 -13.16 -21.67 -4.30
CA LYS A 92 -13.40 -20.20 -4.33
C LYS A 92 -13.68 -19.54 -2.96
N SER A 93 -13.88 -20.31 -1.89
CA SER A 93 -14.00 -19.83 -0.51
C SER A 93 -12.68 -19.37 0.13
N ASN A 94 -11.53 -19.68 -0.46
CA ASN A 94 -10.21 -19.39 0.15
C ASN A 94 -9.65 -17.98 -0.12
N ARG A 95 -10.39 -17.08 -0.78
CA ARG A 95 -10.00 -15.66 -0.89
C ARG A 95 -10.29 -14.83 0.38
N MET A 96 -10.95 -15.41 1.37
CA MET A 96 -11.10 -14.83 2.70
C MET A 96 -10.52 -15.78 3.72
N VAL A 97 -9.34 -15.47 4.25
CA VAL A 97 -8.84 -16.11 5.47
C VAL A 97 -9.66 -15.58 6.65
N ARG A 98 -10.88 -16.10 6.82
CA ARG A 98 -11.61 -16.03 8.10
C ARG A 98 -11.17 -17.24 8.93
N VAL A 99 -10.22 -17.02 9.84
CA VAL A 99 -9.89 -18.02 10.86
C VAL A 99 -10.74 -17.74 12.09
N GLY A 100 -11.89 -18.42 12.15
CA GLY A 100 -12.69 -18.58 13.36
C GLY A 100 -13.34 -17.32 13.95
N PRO A 101 -14.18 -17.50 14.97
CA PRO A 101 -14.78 -16.40 15.71
C PRO A 101 -13.74 -15.79 16.66
N GLY A 102 -13.45 -14.49 16.52
CA GLY A 102 -12.74 -13.70 17.53
C GLY A 102 -11.20 -13.66 17.48
N ARG A 103 -10.53 -13.94 16.34
CA ARG A 103 -9.07 -13.72 16.23
C ARG A 103 -8.70 -12.90 15.00
N ALA A 104 -7.75 -11.98 15.23
CA ALA A 104 -7.28 -10.93 14.35
C ALA A 104 -7.21 -11.32 12.86
N ARG A 105 -7.78 -10.47 12.00
CA ARG A 105 -7.46 -10.47 10.56
C ARG A 105 -5.94 -10.39 10.46
N ARG A 106 -5.29 -11.43 9.92
CA ARG A 106 -3.90 -11.27 9.48
C ARG A 106 -3.93 -10.17 8.41
N PRO A 107 -3.11 -9.11 8.53
CA PRO A 107 -3.04 -8.12 7.47
C PRO A 107 -2.68 -8.83 6.17
N ALA A 108 -3.44 -8.56 5.11
CA ALA A 108 -3.10 -9.03 3.78
C ALA A 108 -1.67 -8.57 3.45
N MET A 109 -0.90 -9.45 2.82
CA MET A 109 0.53 -9.23 2.63
C MET A 109 0.78 -8.01 1.74
N LEU A 110 1.79 -7.19 2.09
CA LEU A 110 2.12 -5.96 1.38
C LEU A 110 2.83 -6.27 0.06
N VAL A 111 2.08 -6.21 -1.03
CA VAL A 111 2.58 -6.51 -2.38
C VAL A 111 3.44 -5.37 -2.93
N GLY A 112 3.06 -4.13 -2.62
CA GLY A 112 3.77 -2.95 -3.07
C GLY A 112 3.27 -1.69 -2.40
N ASP A 113 4.08 -0.65 -2.44
CA ASP A 113 3.87 0.62 -1.76
C ASP A 113 4.46 1.79 -2.55
N ALA A 114 4.01 2.99 -2.19
CA ALA A 114 4.56 4.25 -2.64
C ALA A 114 4.33 5.30 -1.55
N ILE A 115 5.37 6.05 -1.22
CA ILE A 115 5.20 7.26 -0.42
C ILE A 115 4.74 8.37 -1.35
N ILE A 116 3.57 8.93 -1.06
CA ILE A 116 2.92 9.99 -1.83
C ILE A 116 3.31 11.35 -1.23
N ALA A 117 3.35 11.44 0.09
CA ALA A 117 3.79 12.62 0.84
C ALA A 117 4.62 12.19 2.06
N GLU A 118 5.76 12.86 2.30
CA GLU A 118 6.74 12.48 3.33
C GLU A 118 6.59 13.22 4.67
N GLY A 119 5.70 14.21 4.74
CA GLY A 119 5.25 14.78 6.02
C GLY A 119 6.25 15.61 6.83
N VAL A 120 7.28 16.23 6.24
CA VAL A 120 8.22 17.10 6.99
C VAL A 120 7.51 18.30 7.65
N LEU A 121 6.49 18.86 6.99
CA LEU A 121 5.64 19.95 7.50
C LEU A 121 4.14 19.69 7.20
N GLY A 122 3.77 18.45 6.88
CA GLY A 122 2.46 18.13 6.32
C GLY A 122 2.05 16.68 6.58
N PRO A 123 1.00 16.18 5.90
CA PRO A 123 0.58 14.81 6.07
C PRO A 123 1.63 13.85 5.52
N TRP A 124 1.79 12.71 6.21
CA TRP A 124 2.48 11.56 5.65
C TRP A 124 1.45 10.64 5.02
N ILE A 125 1.60 10.37 3.72
CA ILE A 125 0.66 9.56 2.93
C ILE A 125 1.42 8.45 2.24
N GLU A 126 1.03 7.20 2.53
CA GLU A 126 1.49 5.99 1.85
C GLU A 126 0.31 5.40 1.08
N ALA A 127 0.53 5.10 -0.20
CA ALA A 127 -0.35 4.25 -0.99
C ALA A 127 0.23 2.83 -1.01
N ARG A 128 -0.62 1.81 -0.86
CA ARG A 128 -0.19 0.42 -0.74
C ARG A 128 -1.15 -0.54 -1.40
N VAL A 129 -0.62 -1.71 -1.75
CA VAL A 129 -1.40 -2.84 -2.28
C VAL A 129 -1.33 -3.97 -1.27
N CYS A 130 -2.50 -4.31 -0.72
CA CYS A 130 -2.65 -5.39 0.25
C CYS A 130 -3.64 -6.42 -0.31
N GLY A 131 -3.13 -7.59 -0.72
CA GLY A 131 -3.94 -8.57 -1.43
C GLY A 131 -4.47 -7.99 -2.76
N GLY A 132 -5.80 -7.99 -2.95
CA GLY A 132 -6.45 -7.49 -4.17
C GLY A 132 -6.98 -6.05 -4.09
N SER A 133 -6.58 -5.29 -3.07
CA SER A 133 -7.07 -3.92 -2.83
C SER A 133 -5.94 -2.90 -2.84
N PHE A 134 -6.24 -1.74 -3.44
CA PHE A 134 -5.43 -0.53 -3.36
C PHE A 134 -5.92 0.32 -2.17
N ASP A 135 -5.02 0.61 -1.25
CA ASP A 135 -5.31 1.16 0.07
C ASP A 135 -4.32 2.27 0.43
N VAL A 136 -4.62 3.03 1.49
CA VAL A 136 -3.79 4.14 1.94
C VAL A 136 -3.50 4.08 3.43
N VAL A 137 -2.42 4.74 3.85
CA VAL A 137 -2.15 5.13 5.22
C VAL A 137 -1.89 6.64 5.24
N LEU A 138 -2.62 7.34 6.09
CA LEU A 138 -2.49 8.77 6.36
C LEU A 138 -2.05 8.95 7.82
N ARG A 139 -1.04 9.77 8.06
CA ARG A 139 -0.68 10.25 9.39
C ARG A 139 -0.66 11.78 9.37
N VAL A 140 -1.49 12.39 10.19
CA VAL A 140 -1.62 13.85 10.29
C VAL A 140 -2.22 14.21 11.64
N ASP A 141 -1.84 15.37 12.20
CA ASP A 141 -2.44 15.94 13.43
C ASP A 141 -2.60 14.96 14.60
N GLY A 142 -1.60 14.09 14.78
CA GLY A 142 -1.56 13.13 15.87
C GLY A 142 -2.44 11.89 15.70
N PHE A 143 -3.21 11.72 14.63
CA PHE A 143 -3.91 10.47 14.35
C PHE A 143 -3.37 9.77 13.09
N GLN A 144 -3.61 8.46 13.03
CA GLN A 144 -3.31 7.64 11.87
C GLN A 144 -4.61 7.05 11.32
N LEU A 145 -4.91 7.31 10.05
CA LEU A 145 -5.93 6.59 9.29
C LEU A 145 -5.23 5.55 8.41
N SER A 146 -5.81 4.36 8.30
CA SER A 146 -5.42 3.40 7.29
C SER A 146 -6.63 2.69 6.73
N THR A 147 -6.61 2.37 5.44
CA THR A 147 -7.64 1.54 4.82
C THR A 147 -7.14 0.14 4.56
N GLN A 148 -8.06 -0.81 4.55
CA GLN A 148 -7.81 -2.18 4.10
C GLN A 148 -9.09 -2.85 3.62
N ASP A 149 -9.15 -3.21 2.33
CA ASP A 149 -10.21 -4.05 1.76
C ASP A 149 -11.64 -3.52 2.05
N GLY A 150 -11.83 -2.20 1.95
CA GLY A 150 -13.09 -1.51 2.21
C GLY A 150 -13.37 -1.21 3.68
N PHE A 151 -12.41 -1.40 4.57
CA PHE A 151 -12.50 -0.99 5.97
C PHE A 151 -11.55 0.18 6.24
N GLY A 152 -11.99 1.13 7.04
CA GLY A 152 -11.17 2.19 7.60
C GLY A 152 -10.78 1.85 9.04
N TYR A 153 -9.56 2.23 9.41
CA TYR A 153 -9.03 2.10 10.77
C TYR A 153 -8.41 3.44 11.16
N VAL A 154 -8.96 4.05 12.21
CA VAL A 154 -8.41 5.27 12.81
C VAL A 154 -7.75 4.92 14.13
N ARG A 155 -6.52 5.36 14.32
CA ARG A 155 -5.78 5.25 15.58
C ARG A 155 -5.47 6.64 16.12
N CYS A 156 -5.93 6.89 17.33
CA CYS A 156 -5.61 8.06 18.12
C CYS A 156 -4.47 7.72 19.10
N PRO A 157 -3.64 8.70 19.48
CA PRO A 157 -2.45 8.46 20.28
C PRO A 157 -2.78 8.33 21.77
N ALA A 158 -3.87 8.97 22.21
CA ALA A 158 -4.35 8.90 23.58
C ALA A 158 -5.23 7.67 23.78
N GLU A 159 -5.07 7.03 24.93
CA GLU A 159 -5.94 5.97 25.38
C GLU A 159 -7.22 6.57 26.01
N LEU A 160 -8.38 6.17 25.50
CA LEU A 160 -9.66 6.55 26.06
C LEU A 160 -10.04 5.62 27.22
N PRO A 161 -10.79 6.12 28.22
CA PRO A 161 -11.35 5.27 29.27
C PRO A 161 -12.19 4.12 28.67
N SER A 162 -12.14 2.94 29.30
CA SER A 162 -12.84 1.75 28.80
C SER A 162 -14.34 1.97 28.58
N ILE A 163 -14.98 2.72 29.48
CA ILE A 163 -16.41 3.07 29.37
C ILE A 163 -16.72 3.90 28.11
N VAL A 164 -15.77 4.73 27.66
CA VAL A 164 -15.91 5.52 26.43
C VAL A 164 -15.76 4.60 25.22
N ILE A 165 -14.76 3.72 25.23
CA ILE A 165 -14.54 2.73 24.16
C ILE A 165 -15.77 1.84 23.96
N GLU A 166 -16.33 1.31 25.05
CA GLU A 166 -17.53 0.47 25.00
C GLU A 166 -18.75 1.21 24.44
N ALA A 167 -18.84 2.52 24.69
CA ALA A 167 -19.92 3.37 24.18
C ALA A 167 -19.73 3.84 22.73
N CYS A 168 -18.55 3.65 22.13
CA CYS A 168 -18.26 4.14 20.77
C CYS A 168 -18.90 3.29 19.67
N ALA A 169 -19.08 1.98 19.87
CA ALA A 169 -19.65 1.11 18.84
C ALA A 169 -21.07 1.54 18.47
N GLY A 170 -21.35 1.65 17.17
CA GLY A 170 -22.63 2.13 16.64
C GLY A 170 -22.79 3.65 16.58
N ARG A 171 -21.82 4.43 17.08
CA ARG A 171 -21.84 5.89 16.96
C ARG A 171 -21.24 6.38 15.63
N PRO A 172 -21.66 7.55 15.14
CA PRO A 172 -20.95 8.25 14.07
C PRO A 172 -19.48 8.48 14.45
N LEU A 173 -18.57 8.25 13.50
CA LEU A 173 -17.14 8.45 13.71
C LEU A 173 -16.81 9.92 13.99
N ALA A 174 -17.53 10.84 13.33
CA ALA A 174 -17.37 12.28 13.50
C ALA A 174 -17.67 12.76 14.93
N ASP A 175 -18.44 12.02 15.73
CA ASP A 175 -18.70 12.33 17.14
C ASP A 175 -17.48 12.06 18.04
N VAL A 176 -16.52 11.27 17.56
CA VAL A 176 -15.37 10.79 18.34
C VAL A 176 -14.06 11.35 17.79
N VAL A 177 -13.95 11.45 16.47
CA VAL A 177 -12.74 11.90 15.78
C VAL A 177 -13.09 13.11 14.93
N ASP A 178 -12.58 14.26 15.34
CA ASP A 178 -12.83 15.52 14.67
C ASP A 178 -11.80 15.78 13.57
N HIS A 179 -12.06 15.32 12.34
CA HIS A 179 -11.17 15.53 11.21
C HIS A 179 -11.94 15.83 9.91
N PRO A 180 -11.54 16.83 9.09
CA PRO A 180 -12.26 17.23 7.88
C PRO A 180 -12.55 16.08 6.91
N LEU A 181 -11.58 15.21 6.68
CA LEU A 181 -11.74 14.01 5.84
C LEU A 181 -12.86 13.10 6.35
N LEU A 182 -13.04 12.98 7.66
CA LEU A 182 -14.00 12.04 8.25
C LEU A 182 -15.39 12.68 8.43
N ARG A 183 -15.45 14.00 8.68
CA ARG A 183 -16.72 14.74 8.82
C ARG A 183 -17.57 14.71 7.54
N ALA A 184 -16.92 14.62 6.38
CA ALA A 184 -17.61 14.57 5.09
C ALA A 184 -18.40 13.28 4.87
N HIS A 185 -18.24 12.29 5.76
CA HIS A 185 -18.87 10.98 5.63
C HIS A 185 -19.59 10.55 6.91
N ASP A 186 -20.75 9.93 6.75
CA ASP A 186 -21.55 9.38 7.84
C ASP A 186 -21.04 7.98 8.26
N PHE A 187 -19.73 7.83 8.47
CA PHE A 187 -19.17 6.54 8.89
C PHE A 187 -19.62 6.19 10.31
N VAL A 188 -19.98 4.92 10.51
CA VAL A 188 -20.38 4.39 11.81
C VAL A 188 -19.28 3.47 12.34
N ILE A 189 -18.89 3.68 13.60
CA ILE A 189 -17.89 2.87 14.29
C ILE A 189 -18.44 1.45 14.45
N LYS A 190 -17.76 0.48 13.85
CA LYS A 190 -18.07 -0.95 13.97
C LYS A 190 -17.43 -1.59 15.20
N ASP A 191 -16.19 -1.20 15.48
CA ASP A 191 -15.42 -1.73 16.60
C ASP A 191 -14.50 -0.65 17.16
N ALA A 192 -14.28 -0.67 18.46
CA ALA A 192 -13.42 0.26 19.17
C ALA A 192 -12.61 -0.50 20.24
N ALA A 193 -11.30 -0.22 20.32
CA ALA A 193 -10.42 -0.87 21.27
C ALA A 193 -9.23 0.00 21.63
N ASN A 194 -8.68 -0.17 22.83
CA ASN A 194 -7.37 0.38 23.18
C ASN A 194 -6.28 -0.60 22.71
N LEU A 195 -5.36 -0.12 21.88
CA LEU A 195 -4.29 -0.90 21.28
C LEU A 195 -2.97 -0.12 21.27
N GLY A 196 -1.95 -0.68 21.93
CA GLY A 196 -0.59 -0.15 21.92
C GLY A 196 -0.49 1.29 22.45
N GLY A 197 -1.14 1.57 23.59
CA GLY A 197 -1.09 2.86 24.26
C GLY A 197 -1.97 3.96 23.66
N GLY A 198 -2.85 3.64 22.71
CA GLY A 198 -3.83 4.57 22.14
C GLY A 198 -5.14 3.88 21.79
N SER A 199 -6.14 4.65 21.36
CA SER A 199 -7.44 4.12 20.96
C SER A 199 -7.53 3.90 19.45
N SER A 200 -8.20 2.82 19.05
CA SER A 200 -8.39 2.42 17.66
C SER A 200 -9.87 2.22 17.38
N PHE A 201 -10.33 2.71 16.23
CA PHE A 201 -11.69 2.59 15.74
C PHE A 201 -11.67 1.96 14.35
N SER A 202 -12.58 1.04 14.09
CA SER A 202 -12.77 0.49 12.75
C SER A 202 -14.19 0.76 12.24
N PHE A 203 -14.32 0.97 10.94
CA PHE A 203 -15.59 1.30 10.29
C PHE A 203 -15.59 0.80 8.85
N ASP A 204 -16.78 0.66 8.27
CA ASP A 204 -16.92 0.35 6.85
C ASP A 204 -16.76 1.62 6.05
N VAL A 205 -15.90 1.60 5.04
CA VAL A 205 -15.80 2.68 4.07
C VAL A 205 -16.37 2.25 2.71
N GLY A 206 -16.61 0.96 2.51
CA GLY A 206 -17.01 0.43 1.21
C GLY A 206 -15.86 0.36 0.22
N ARG A 207 -16.16 -0.18 -0.96
CA ARG A 207 -15.18 -0.45 -2.03
C ARG A 207 -15.63 0.22 -3.31
N LEU A 208 -14.66 0.77 -4.03
CA LEU A 208 -14.84 1.27 -5.38
C LEU A 208 -14.07 0.39 -6.37
N PRO A 209 -14.58 0.19 -7.60
CA PRO A 209 -13.77 -0.38 -8.66
C PRO A 209 -12.58 0.56 -8.92
N VAL A 210 -11.45 -0.02 -9.32
CA VAL A 210 -10.25 0.74 -9.66
C VAL A 210 -9.89 0.54 -11.13
N GLU A 211 -9.70 1.64 -11.84
CA GLU A 211 -9.18 1.64 -13.19
C GLU A 211 -7.65 1.69 -13.12
N LEU A 212 -7.00 0.72 -13.76
CA LEU A 212 -5.55 0.59 -13.70
C LEU A 212 -4.93 1.25 -14.93
N PRO A 213 -3.93 2.13 -14.77
CA PRO A 213 -3.38 2.93 -15.87
C PRO A 213 -2.54 2.13 -16.88
N TRP A 214 -2.42 0.81 -16.70
CA TRP A 214 -1.64 -0.08 -17.56
C TRP A 214 -2.46 -1.23 -18.15
N ARG A 215 -3.80 -1.14 -18.09
CA ARG A 215 -4.66 -2.08 -18.84
C ARG A 215 -4.78 -1.58 -20.27
N GLU A 216 -4.12 -2.30 -21.18
CA GLU A 216 -4.37 -2.25 -22.62
C GLU A 216 -5.62 -3.06 -22.98
#